data_AF-A0A249SSG8-F1
#
_entry.id   AF-A0A249SSG8-F1
#
_cell.length_a   1.000
_cell.length_b   1.000
_cell.length_c   1.000
_cell.angle_alpha   90.00
_cell.angle_beta   90.00
_cell.angle_gamma   90.00
#
_symmetry.space_group_name_H-M   'P 1'
#
loop_
_entity.id
_entity.type
_entity.pdbx_description
1 polymer ?
#
loop_
_entity_poly.entity_id
_entity_poly.type
_entity_poly.pdbx_seq_one_letter_code
_entity_poly.pdbx_strand_id
1 'polypeptide(L)' 'MKKMTYTTATLLLSGILLFGSCVTTRDNGGNPHRLPPGQAKKIYGTQSAKPFAPGQQKKGY' A
#
# COMPACT_ATOMS: atom_id res chain seq x y z
N MET A 1 -25.41 30.00 18.45
CA MET A 1 -25.01 28.56 18.50
C MET A 1 -24.44 28.08 17.17
N LYS A 2 -25.14 28.23 16.04
CA LYS A 2 -24.67 27.78 14.70
C LYS A 2 -23.26 28.25 14.32
N LYS A 3 -22.91 29.51 14.64
CA LYS A 3 -21.57 30.06 14.34
C LYS A 3 -20.45 29.31 15.06
N MET A 4 -20.64 28.95 16.33
CA MET A 4 -19.69 28.15 17.12
C MET A 4 -19.50 26.75 16.51
N THR A 5 -20.58 26.15 16.01
CA THR A 5 -20.56 24.84 15.35
C THR A 5 -19.84 24.86 14.00
N TYR A 6 -19.97 25.96 13.24
CA TYR A 6 -19.20 26.12 12.00
C TYR A 6 -17.71 26.31 12.27
N THR A 7 -17.33 27.11 13.28
CA THR A 7 -15.92 27.32 13.62
C THR A 7 -15.22 26.03 14.07
N THR A 8 -15.90 25.20 14.88
CA THR A 8 -15.35 23.90 15.29
C THR A 8 -15.27 22.93 14.11
N ALA A 9 -16.27 22.91 13.23
CA ALA A 9 -16.25 22.08 12.03
C ALA A 9 -15.09 22.45 11.07
N THR A 10 -14.81 23.75 10.89
CA THR A 10 -13.70 24.21 10.05
C THR A 10 -12.33 23.82 10.61
N LEU A 11 -12.15 23.87 11.93
CA LEU A 11 -10.90 23.53 12.59
C LEU A 11 -10.59 22.02 12.52
N LEU A 12 -11.64 21.19 12.65
CA LEU A 12 -11.51 19.73 12.53
C LEU A 12 -11.17 19.31 11.10
N LEU A 13 -11.78 19.95 10.09
CA LEU A 13 -11.52 19.65 8.69
C LEU A 13 -10.07 20.01 8.29
N SER A 14 -9.54 21.13 8.77
CA SER A 14 -8.15 21.52 8.48
C SER A 14 -7.11 20.56 9.07
N GLY A 15 -7.40 19.98 10.25
CA GLY A 15 -6.50 19.01 10.88
C GLY A 15 -6.34 17.72 10.05
N ILE A 16 -7.44 17.20 9.50
CA ILE A 16 -7.43 15.96 8.70
C ILE A 16 -6.58 16.12 7.44
N LEU A 17 -6.66 17.29 6.78
CA LEU A 17 -5.90 17.58 5.56
C LEU A 17 -4.40 17.70 5.80
N LEU A 18 -3.98 18.25 6.95
CA LEU A 18 -2.57 18.47 7.26
C LEU A 18 -1.85 17.19 7.74
N PHE A 19 -2.56 16.26 8.38
CA PHE A 19 -1.97 15.02 8.91
C PHE A 19 -2.19 13.78 8.03
N GLY A 20 -2.94 13.88 6.92
CA GLY A 20 -3.28 12.74 6.06
C GLY A 20 -2.22 12.31 5.03
N SER A 21 -1.07 12.99 4.94
CA SER A 21 -0.14 12.88 3.81
C SER A 21 1.01 11.87 3.98
N CYS A 22 0.87 10.85 4.84
CA CYS A 22 1.84 9.74 4.92
C CYS A 22 1.46 8.56 4.01
N VAL A 23 1.36 8.80 2.70
CA VAL A 23 1.27 7.70 1.71
C VAL A 23 2.68 7.32 1.27
N THR A 24 3.10 6.08 1.58
CA THR A 24 4.36 5.53 1.07
C THR A 24 4.13 4.92 -0.32
N THR A 25 4.63 5.57 -1.36
CA THR A 25 4.73 4.96 -2.70
C THR A 25 5.80 3.87 -2.65
N ARG A 26 5.37 2.60 -2.58
CA ARG A 26 6.28 1.46 -2.68
C ARG A 26 6.66 1.26 -4.14
N ASP A 27 7.83 1.77 -4.54
CA ASP A 27 8.40 1.43 -5.84
C ASP A 27 8.78 -0.05 -5.84
N ASN A 28 8.01 -0.85 -6.58
CA ASN A 28 8.08 -2.31 -6.57
C ASN A 28 9.18 -2.77 -7.54
N GLY A 29 10.41 -2.28 -7.33
CA GLY A 29 11.58 -2.28 -8.24
C GLY A 29 12.19 -3.64 -8.61
N GLY A 30 11.38 -4.68 -8.80
CA GLY A 30 11.88 -5.99 -9.24
C GLY A 30 10.81 -7.05 -9.50
N ASN A 31 9.51 -6.72 -9.43
CA ASN A 31 8.45 -7.69 -9.69
C ASN A 31 7.72 -7.36 -11.01
N PRO A 32 7.73 -8.24 -12.03
CA PRO A 32 7.10 -7.97 -13.33
C PRO A 32 5.59 -7.73 -13.22
N HIS A 33 4.94 -8.20 -12.14
CA HIS A 33 3.51 -8.02 -11.92
C HIS A 33 3.16 -6.91 -10.93
N ARG A 34 4.12 -6.13 -10.42
CA ARG A 34 3.93 -5.16 -9.32
C ARG A 34 3.22 -5.73 -8.08
N LEU A 35 3.17 -7.06 -7.97
CA LEU A 35 2.58 -7.77 -6.86
C LEU A 35 3.67 -8.09 -5.86
N PRO A 36 3.43 -7.91 -4.55
CA PRO A 36 4.32 -8.43 -3.54
C PRO A 36 4.33 -9.97 -3.59
N PRO A 37 5.46 -10.63 -3.29
CA PRO A 37 5.61 -12.09 -3.44
C PRO A 37 4.54 -12.90 -2.69
N GLY A 38 4.11 -12.42 -1.52
CA GLY A 38 3.05 -13.06 -0.74
C GLY A 38 1.67 -12.97 -1.38
N GLN A 39 1.38 -11.88 -2.10
CA GLN A 39 0.12 -11.73 -2.83
C GLN A 39 0.14 -12.55 -4.12
N ALA A 40 1.26 -12.56 -4.84
CA ALA A 40 1.45 -13.43 -5.98
C ALA A 40 1.28 -14.91 -5.60
N LYS A 41 1.89 -15.37 -4.50
CA LYS A 41 1.70 -16.73 -3.96
C LYS A 41 0.22 -17.10 -3.78
N LYS A 42 -0.57 -16.19 -3.21
CA LYS A 42 -2.02 -16.41 -2.98
C LYS A 42 -2.80 -16.49 -4.28
N ILE A 43 -2.55 -15.55 -5.20
CA ILE A 43 -3.25 -15.48 -6.50
C ILE A 43 -2.94 -16.72 -7.35
N TYR A 44 -1.68 -17.13 -7.42
CA TYR A 44 -1.24 -18.27 -8.22
C TYR A 44 -1.38 -19.62 -7.50
N GLY A 45 -1.89 -19.65 -6.26
CA GLY A 45 -2.13 -20.88 -5.51
C GLY A 45 -0.87 -21.70 -5.20
N THR A 46 0.33 -21.10 -5.23
CA THR A 46 1.57 -21.85 -5.02
C THR A 46 1.85 -22.06 -3.53
N GLN A 47 2.51 -23.16 -3.18
CA GLN A 47 2.91 -23.42 -1.79
C GLN A 47 4.01 -22.46 -1.28
N SER A 48 4.79 -21.85 -2.18
CA SER A 48 5.94 -21.02 -1.84
C SER A 48 5.96 -19.70 -2.60
N ALA A 49 6.38 -18.63 -1.90
CA ALA A 49 6.59 -17.30 -2.49
C ALA A 49 8.00 -17.13 -3.09
N LYS A 50 8.88 -18.12 -2.89
CA LYS A 50 10.26 -18.12 -3.43
C LYS A 50 10.32 -17.85 -4.94
N PRO A 51 9.43 -18.39 -5.80
CA PRO A 51 9.44 -18.10 -7.24
C PRO A 51 9.12 -16.65 -7.61
N PHE A 52 8.47 -15.91 -6.70
CA PHE A 52 8.05 -14.52 -6.90
C PHE A 52 8.97 -13.52 -6.18
N ALA A 53 9.99 -13.99 -5.46
CA ALA A 53 10.91 -13.14 -4.73
C ALA A 53 11.90 -12.45 -5.71
N PRO A 54 12.16 -11.13 -5.54
CA PRO A 54 13.12 -10.43 -6.37
C PRO A 54 14.54 -10.98 -6.14
N GLY A 55 15.33 -11.10 -7.21
CA GLY A 55 16.73 -11.57 -7.16
C GLY A 55 16.92 -13.08 -6.96
N GLN A 56 15.86 -13.87 -6.82
CA GLN A 56 15.96 -15.33 -6.76
C GLN A 56 16.00 -15.95 -8.17
N GLN A 57 16.93 -16.88 -8.40
CA GLN A 57 16.91 -17.70 -9.62
C GLN A 57 15.66 -18.59 -9.62
N LYS A 58 14.80 -18.38 -10.62
CA LYS A 58 13.62 -19.22 -10.84
C LYS A 58 14.10 -20.55 -11.41
N LYS A 59 14.07 -21.62 -10.61
CA LYS A 59 14.26 -22.98 -11.12
C LYS A 59 13.00 -23.37 -11.90
N GLY A 60 13.06 -23.25 -13.22
CA GLY A 60 12.11 -23.87 -14.13
C GLY A 60 12.56 -25.31 -14.38
N TYR A 61 11.67 -26.27 -14.12
CA TYR A 61 11.79 -27.63 -14.64
C TYR A 61 11.00 -27.71 -15.94
#